data_AF-A0A3D9HXH0-F1
#
_entry.id   AF-A0A3D9HXH0-F1
#
_cell.length_a   1.000
_cell.length_b   1.000
_cell.length_c   1.000
_cell.angle_alpha   90.00
_cell.angle_beta   90.00
_cell.angle_gamma   90.00
#
_symmetry.space_group_name_H-M   'P 1'
#
loop_
_entity.id
_entity.type
_entity.pdbx_description
1 polymer ?
#
loop_
_entity_poly.entity_id
_entity_poly.type
_entity_poly.pdbx_seq_one_letter_code
_entity_poly.pdbx_strand_id
1 'polypeptide(L)'
;MVPLRSQLDPVVIGPDLKYVWLYDYLPVDDNYRCRLAGEHIQDTHRKRLADLLIDEIYTPDIAAFVKGYWDTVRDKPAVIYGTAVSPGGGRILRSERLMLPLGDSEGAVRQILGMSIYDFESEVDAEHGPHNIDDHDLQVFDCKDLQTEQ
;
A
#
# COMPACT_ATOMS: atom_id res chain seq x y z
N MET A 1 -18.08 -9.59 2.53
CA MET A 1 -17.41 -10.55 1.63
C MET A 1 -16.29 -9.78 0.93
N VAL A 2 -15.08 -10.32 0.82
CA VAL A 2 -13.96 -9.66 0.13
C VAL A 2 -13.82 -10.19 -1.30
N PRO A 3 -13.36 -9.37 -2.26
CA PRO A 3 -13.14 -9.83 -3.62
C PRO A 3 -11.97 -10.82 -3.70
N LEU A 4 -12.08 -11.80 -4.59
CA LEU A 4 -10.99 -12.67 -4.98
C LEU A 4 -10.07 -11.93 -5.95
N ARG A 5 -8.78 -12.25 -5.93
CA ARG A 5 -7.83 -11.73 -6.93
C ARG A 5 -8.29 -12.01 -8.37
N SER A 6 -8.91 -13.15 -8.63
CA SER A 6 -9.40 -13.52 -9.96
C SER A 6 -10.58 -12.66 -10.45
N GLN A 7 -11.20 -11.88 -9.56
CA GLN A 7 -12.26 -10.92 -9.92
C GLN A 7 -11.70 -9.56 -10.36
N LEU A 8 -10.40 -9.35 -10.22
CA LEU A 8 -9.73 -8.16 -10.74
C LEU A 8 -9.34 -8.40 -12.20
N ASP A 9 -9.90 -7.58 -13.08
CA ASP A 9 -9.47 -7.52 -14.47
C ASP A 9 -8.41 -6.41 -14.64
N PRO A 10 -7.13 -6.75 -14.84
CA PRO A 10 -6.08 -5.75 -15.01
C PRO A 10 -6.24 -4.93 -16.30
N VAL A 11 -7.01 -5.41 -17.28
CA VAL A 11 -7.28 -4.66 -18.53
C VAL A 11 -8.13 -3.43 -18.23
N VAL A 12 -9.07 -3.54 -17.29
CA VAL A 12 -9.97 -2.43 -16.91
C VAL A 12 -9.19 -1.28 -16.25
N ILE A 13 -8.17 -1.62 -15.46
CA ILE A 13 -7.31 -0.64 -14.75
C ILE A 13 -5.97 -0.41 -15.46
N GLY A 14 -5.86 -0.80 -16.73
CA GLY A 14 -4.60 -0.79 -17.49
C GLY A 14 -3.78 0.51 -17.39
N PRO A 15 -4.38 1.70 -17.61
CA PRO A 15 -3.69 2.99 -17.49
C PRO A 15 -3.12 3.28 -16.10
N ASP A 16 -3.71 2.69 -15.05
CA ASP A 16 -3.40 2.96 -13.65
C ASP A 16 -2.44 1.92 -13.05
N LEU A 17 -2.12 0.84 -13.77
CA LEU A 17 -1.23 -0.23 -13.28
C LEU A 17 0.15 0.26 -12.83
N LYS A 18 0.63 1.38 -13.37
CA LYS A 18 1.90 2.00 -12.94
C LYS A 18 1.87 2.51 -11.50
N TYR A 19 0.69 2.74 -10.94
CA TYR A 19 0.47 3.17 -9.55
C TYR A 19 0.05 2.02 -8.63
N VAL A 20 -0.10 0.80 -9.14
CA VAL A 20 -0.65 -0.35 -8.40
C VAL A 20 0.47 -1.19 -7.78
N TRP A 21 0.28 -1.64 -6.55
CA TRP A 21 1.13 -2.62 -5.88
C TRP A 21 0.29 -3.76 -5.32
N LEU A 22 0.90 -4.94 -5.20
CA LEU A 22 0.27 -6.15 -4.66
C LEU A 22 1.26 -6.87 -3.75
N TYR A 23 0.84 -7.15 -2.53
CA TYR A 23 1.62 -7.93 -1.56
C TYR A 23 0.88 -9.19 -1.14
N ASP A 24 1.58 -10.32 -1.13
CA ASP A 24 1.10 -11.56 -0.53
C ASP A 24 1.43 -11.55 0.96
N TYR A 25 0.44 -11.84 1.80
CA TYR A 25 0.66 -12.17 3.19
C TYR A 25 1.18 -13.61 3.31
N LEU A 26 2.25 -13.80 4.09
CA LEU A 26 2.91 -15.06 4.38
C LEU A 26 2.63 -15.44 5.84
N PRO A 27 1.64 -16.31 6.12
CA PRO A 27 1.20 -16.58 7.50
C PRO A 27 2.26 -17.25 8.38
N VAL A 28 3.20 -18.00 7.79
CA VAL A 28 4.27 -18.69 8.54
C VAL A 28 5.28 -17.69 9.07
N ASP A 29 5.60 -16.66 8.29
CA ASP A 29 6.62 -15.67 8.60
C ASP A 29 6.02 -14.39 9.22
N ASP A 30 4.70 -14.31 9.30
CA ASP A 30 3.93 -13.10 9.63
C ASP A 30 4.45 -11.87 8.88
N ASN A 31 4.57 -12.01 7.56
CA ASN A 31 5.25 -11.03 6.71
C ASN A 31 4.54 -10.84 5.38
N TYR A 32 4.94 -9.81 4.64
CA TYR A 32 4.37 -9.46 3.35
C TYR A 32 5.45 -9.48 2.27
N ARG A 33 5.18 -10.20 1.18
CA ARG A 33 6.05 -10.28 0.01
C ARG A 33 5.48 -9.48 -1.14
N CYS A 34 6.27 -8.57 -1.70
CA CYS A 34 5.88 -7.82 -2.88
C CYS A 34 5.75 -8.77 -4.08
N ARG A 35 4.58 -8.82 -4.71
CA ARG A 35 4.36 -9.56 -5.97
C ARG A 35 4.41 -8.67 -7.18
N LEU A 36 3.92 -7.45 -7.02
CA LEU A 36 3.88 -6.47 -8.08
C LEU A 36 4.10 -5.09 -7.45
N ALA A 37 4.90 -4.29 -8.14
CA ALA A 37 4.93 -2.85 -7.96
C ALA A 37 4.91 -2.23 -9.36
N GLY A 38 3.95 -1.36 -9.61
CA GLY A 38 3.88 -0.56 -10.82
C GLY A 38 5.11 0.34 -10.97
N GLU A 39 5.39 0.74 -12.20
CA GLU A 39 6.64 1.44 -12.55
C GLU A 39 6.87 2.71 -11.70
N HIS A 40 5.84 3.52 -11.46
CA HIS A 40 5.99 4.71 -10.63
C HIS A 40 6.30 4.38 -9.16
N ILE A 41 5.79 3.28 -8.62
CA ILE A 41 6.15 2.84 -7.27
C ILE A 41 7.58 2.31 -7.26
N GLN A 42 7.96 1.56 -8.29
CA GLN A 42 9.30 1.03 -8.46
C GLN A 42 10.34 2.16 -8.53
N ASP A 43 10.03 3.27 -9.19
CA ASP A 43 10.92 4.43 -9.31
C ASP A 43 11.20 5.15 -7.99
N THR A 44 10.31 5.01 -7.00
CA THR A 44 10.54 5.56 -5.65
C THR A 44 11.52 4.72 -4.83
N HIS A 45 11.94 3.54 -5.33
CA HIS A 45 12.82 2.62 -4.63
C HIS A 45 14.08 2.32 -5.45
N ARG A 46 15.25 2.32 -4.79
CA ARG A 46 16.56 2.06 -5.44
C ARG A 46 16.84 0.59 -5.76
N LYS A 47 15.87 -0.29 -5.56
CA LYS A 47 15.98 -1.75 -5.72
C LYS A 47 14.71 -2.31 -6.31
N ARG A 48 14.81 -3.38 -7.10
CA ARG A 48 13.67 -4.10 -7.63
C ARG A 48 12.85 -4.67 -6.47
N LEU A 49 11.56 -4.31 -6.40
CA LEU A 49 10.71 -4.66 -5.27
C LEU A 49 10.18 -6.09 -5.33
N ALA A 50 9.92 -6.59 -6.54
CA ALA A 50 9.34 -7.91 -6.74
C ALA A 50 10.09 -9.01 -5.97
N ASP A 51 9.32 -9.83 -5.27
CA ASP A 51 9.71 -10.95 -4.39
C ASP A 51 10.44 -10.59 -3.09
N LEU A 52 10.73 -9.31 -2.84
CA LEU A 52 11.25 -8.85 -1.54
C LEU A 52 10.15 -8.85 -0.46
N LEU A 53 10.56 -9.16 0.76
CA LEU A 53 9.76 -8.97 1.96
C LEU A 53 9.73 -7.50 2.37
N ILE A 54 8.67 -7.08 3.07
CA ILE A 54 8.54 -5.69 3.53
C ILE A 54 9.72 -5.26 4.42
N ASP A 55 10.25 -6.19 5.23
CA ASP A 55 11.40 -5.97 6.11
C ASP A 55 12.73 -5.91 5.33
N GLU A 56 12.76 -6.44 4.10
CA GLU A 56 13.88 -6.25 3.19
C GLU A 56 13.76 -4.94 2.42
N ILE A 57 12.55 -4.36 2.31
CA ILE A 57 12.26 -3.13 1.58
C ILE A 57 12.53 -1.90 2.47
N TYR A 58 11.98 -1.89 3.68
CA TYR A 58 11.98 -0.74 4.59
C TYR A 58 12.86 -0.98 5.83
N THR A 59 13.17 0.09 6.56
CA THR A 59 13.76 -0.03 7.90
C THR A 59 12.73 -0.65 8.86
N PRO A 60 13.16 -1.24 9.99
CA PRO A 60 12.24 -1.91 10.92
C PRO A 60 11.05 -1.05 11.37
N ASP A 61 11.29 0.24 11.67
CA ASP A 61 10.22 1.14 12.13
C ASP A 61 9.19 1.42 11.03
N ILE A 62 9.64 1.66 9.80
CA ILE A 62 8.76 1.90 8.65
C ILE A 62 8.03 0.61 8.26
N ALA A 63 8.73 -0.53 8.29
CA ALA A 63 8.11 -1.83 8.01
C ALA A 63 7.00 -2.14 9.03
N ALA A 64 7.27 -1.99 10.33
CA ALA A 64 6.26 -2.18 11.38
C ALA A 64 5.05 -1.25 11.20
N PHE A 65 5.31 0.02 10.87
CA PHE A 65 4.26 1.00 10.60
C PHE A 65 3.37 0.61 9.41
N VAL A 66 3.98 0.25 8.27
CA VAL A 66 3.23 -0.17 7.08
C VAL A 66 2.48 -1.48 7.32
N LYS A 67 3.13 -2.46 7.99
CA LYS A 67 2.49 -3.73 8.38
C LYS A 67 1.25 -3.49 9.22
N GLY A 68 1.26 -2.57 10.19
CA GLY A 68 0.10 -2.28 11.03
C GLY A 68 -1.17 -1.91 10.24
N TYR A 69 -1.05 -1.16 9.15
CA TYR A 69 -2.20 -0.85 8.29
C TYR A 69 -2.63 -2.03 7.44
N TRP A 70 -1.69 -2.80 6.92
CA TRP A 70 -1.99 -3.99 6.13
C TRP A 70 -2.64 -5.07 6.99
N ASP A 71 -2.19 -5.22 8.23
CA ASP A 71 -2.79 -6.08 9.24
C ASP A 71 -4.20 -5.61 9.58
N THR A 72 -4.44 -4.29 9.67
CA THR A 72 -5.79 -3.73 9.83
C THR A 72 -6.70 -4.14 8.67
N VAL A 73 -6.24 -3.96 7.42
CA VAL A 73 -6.97 -4.38 6.20
C VAL A 73 -7.26 -5.88 6.18
N ARG A 74 -6.30 -6.70 6.65
CA ARG A 74 -6.39 -8.17 6.68
C ARG A 74 -7.33 -8.68 7.76
N ASP A 75 -7.11 -8.25 9.00
CA ASP A 75 -7.76 -8.81 10.20
C ASP A 75 -9.19 -8.31 10.36
N LYS A 76 -9.42 -7.06 9.95
CA LYS A 76 -10.75 -6.50 9.77
C LYS A 76 -10.88 -6.10 8.30
N PRO A 77 -11.36 -7.00 7.41
CA PRO A 77 -11.53 -6.71 6.00
C PRO A 77 -12.08 -5.31 5.73
N ALA A 78 -11.19 -4.40 5.37
CA ALA A 78 -11.47 -2.97 5.29
C ALA A 78 -10.70 -2.34 4.14
N VAL A 79 -11.31 -1.34 3.51
CA VAL A 79 -10.62 -0.46 2.58
C VAL A 79 -10.01 0.67 3.38
N ILE A 80 -8.74 0.98 3.14
CA ILE A 80 -8.09 2.16 3.71
C ILE A 80 -7.82 3.15 2.59
N TYR A 81 -8.25 4.38 2.82
CA TYR A 81 -7.81 5.54 2.07
C TYR A 81 -6.89 6.39 2.95
N GLY A 82 -5.82 6.92 2.38
CA GLY A 82 -4.86 7.67 3.15
C GLY A 82 -4.15 8.75 2.36
N THR A 83 -3.86 9.86 3.00
CA THR A 83 -2.92 10.85 2.50
C THR A 83 -1.75 11.03 3.45
N ALA A 84 -0.63 11.50 2.92
CA ALA A 84 0.53 11.83 3.72
C ALA A 84 1.32 12.96 3.12
N VAL A 85 1.94 13.76 3.97
CA VAL A 85 2.96 14.72 3.57
C VAL A 85 4.24 14.36 4.30
N SER A 86 5.33 14.11 3.56
CA SER A 86 6.60 13.72 4.18
C SER A 86 7.77 14.46 3.53
N PRO A 87 8.79 14.85 4.31
CA PRO A 87 10.04 15.32 3.72
C PRO A 87 10.76 14.15 3.05
N GLY A 88 11.32 14.38 1.86
CA GLY A 88 12.08 13.39 1.11
C GLY A 88 13.02 14.02 0.11
N GLY A 89 14.34 13.85 0.30
CA GLY A 89 15.35 14.28 -0.67
C GLY A 89 15.36 15.80 -0.96
N GLY A 90 15.11 16.64 0.05
CA GLY A 90 15.04 18.11 -0.10
C GLY A 90 13.73 18.62 -0.71
N ARG A 91 12.72 17.76 -0.79
CA ARG A 91 11.39 18.08 -1.34
C ARG A 91 10.30 17.62 -0.38
N ILE A 92 9.11 18.21 -0.52
CA ILE A 92 7.90 17.66 0.08
C ILE A 92 7.34 16.60 -0.85
N LEU A 93 7.16 15.39 -0.32
CA LEU A 93 6.46 14.29 -0.95
C LEU A 93 5.04 14.25 -0.39
N ARG A 94 4.06 14.55 -1.23
CA ARG A 94 2.66 14.25 -0.97
C ARG A 94 2.35 12.87 -1.52
N SER A 95 1.71 12.04 -0.71
CA SER A 95 1.28 10.73 -1.16
C SER A 95 -0.20 10.53 -0.87
N GLU A 96 -0.88 9.84 -1.78
CA GLU A 96 -2.24 9.38 -1.63
C GLU A 96 -2.23 7.87 -1.87
N ARG A 97 -2.95 7.12 -1.04
CA ARG A 97 -2.99 5.67 -1.12
C ARG A 97 -4.37 5.10 -0.89
N LEU A 98 -4.71 4.10 -1.68
CA LEU A 98 -5.86 3.23 -1.48
C LEU A 98 -5.35 1.82 -1.22
N MET A 99 -5.91 1.11 -0.24
CA MET A 99 -5.54 -0.25 0.12
C MET A 99 -6.80 -1.07 0.32
N LEU A 100 -6.81 -2.29 -0.23
CA LEU A 100 -7.97 -3.17 -0.20
C LEU A 100 -7.58 -4.64 -0.03
N PRO A 101 -8.41 -5.43 0.68
CA PRO A 101 -8.14 -6.83 0.94
C PRO A 101 -8.55 -7.67 -0.26
N LEU A 102 -7.70 -8.63 -0.63
CA LEU A 102 -8.04 -9.70 -1.58
C LEU A 102 -8.05 -11.05 -0.87
N GLY A 103 -9.17 -11.75 -1.01
CA GLY A 103 -9.39 -13.06 -0.43
C GLY A 103 -8.92 -14.21 -1.32
N ASP A 104 -8.72 -15.37 -0.70
CA ASP A 104 -8.73 -16.67 -1.38
C ASP A 104 -10.15 -17.25 -1.46
N SER A 105 -10.30 -18.41 -2.09
CA SER A 105 -11.59 -19.10 -2.23
C SER A 105 -12.22 -19.53 -0.91
N GLU A 106 -11.44 -19.57 0.19
CA GLU A 106 -11.92 -19.89 1.53
C GLU A 106 -12.32 -18.63 2.31
N GLY A 107 -12.14 -17.45 1.71
CA GLY A 107 -12.48 -16.15 2.29
C GLY A 107 -11.41 -15.57 3.20
N ALA A 108 -10.24 -16.20 3.32
CA ALA A 108 -9.12 -15.64 4.07
C ALA A 108 -8.43 -14.55 3.25
N VAL A 109 -8.16 -13.39 3.85
CA VAL A 109 -7.40 -12.31 3.18
C VAL A 109 -5.94 -12.76 3.05
N ARG A 110 -5.49 -12.97 1.81
CA ARG A 110 -4.12 -13.42 1.50
C ARG A 110 -3.28 -12.34 0.85
N GLN A 111 -3.91 -11.29 0.38
CA GLN A 111 -3.26 -10.28 -0.44
C GLN A 111 -3.79 -8.91 -0.07
N ILE A 112 -2.88 -7.94 -0.05
CA ILE A 112 -3.22 -6.52 0.00
C ILE A 112 -2.93 -5.95 -1.38
N LEU A 113 -3.97 -5.49 -2.06
CA LEU A 113 -3.82 -4.67 -3.24
C LEU A 113 -3.83 -3.22 -2.79
N GLY A 114 -2.98 -2.40 -3.39
CA GLY A 114 -3.11 -0.98 -3.22
C GLY A 114 -2.68 -0.19 -4.44
N MET A 115 -2.97 1.09 -4.37
CA MET A 115 -2.59 2.08 -5.36
C MET A 115 -1.99 3.26 -4.63
N SER A 116 -0.86 3.78 -5.12
CA SER A 116 -0.18 4.93 -4.54
C SER A 116 0.14 5.97 -5.60
N ILE A 117 -0.24 7.21 -5.34
CA ILE A 117 0.14 8.38 -6.15
C ILE A 117 1.11 9.22 -5.32
N TYR A 118 2.16 9.69 -5.97
CA TYR A 118 3.22 10.50 -5.37
C TYR A 118 3.33 11.80 -6.14
N ASP A 119 3.22 12.92 -5.44
CA ASP A 119 3.52 14.25 -5.97
C ASP A 119 4.71 14.83 -5.21
N PHE A 120 5.72 15.26 -5.96
CA PHE A 120 6.91 15.88 -5.40
C PHE A 120 6.80 17.38 -5.65
N GLU A 121 6.44 18.17 -4.63
CA GLU A 121 6.52 19.63 -4.73
C GLU A 121 8.00 20.05 -4.77
N SER A 122 8.30 21.13 -5.50
CA SER A 122 9.67 21.66 -5.64
C SER A 122 10.21 22.25 -4.33
N GLU A 123 11.54 22.18 -4.19
CA GLU A 123 12.45 22.67 -3.15
C GLU A 123 11.83 23.23 -1.86
N VAL A 124 12.13 22.55 -0.76
CA VAL A 124 11.98 23.07 0.59
C VAL A 124 13.37 23.02 1.23
N ASP A 125 13.79 24.12 1.87
CA ASP A 125 15.12 24.23 2.47
C ASP A 125 15.44 23.01 3.32
N ALA A 126 16.61 22.41 3.03
CA ALA A 126 17.02 21.08 3.42
C ALA A 126 17.37 20.95 4.91
N GLU A 127 16.37 21.02 5.80
CA GLU A 127 16.58 20.80 7.24
C GLU A 127 15.75 19.69 7.90
N HIS A 128 14.92 18.95 7.16
CA HIS A 128 14.10 17.90 7.78
C HIS A 128 14.56 16.48 7.41
N GLY A 129 14.96 15.75 8.46
CA GLY A 129 15.40 14.36 8.47
C GLY A 129 14.31 13.34 8.06
N PRO A 130 14.49 12.05 8.42
CA PRO A 130 13.82 10.93 7.74
C PRO A 130 12.29 10.98 7.85
N HIS A 131 11.63 10.28 6.91
CA HIS A 131 10.18 10.08 6.81
C HIS A 131 9.45 10.20 8.17
N ASN A 132 8.87 11.38 8.45
CA ASN A 132 8.05 11.54 9.64
C ASN A 132 6.76 10.75 9.47
N ILE A 133 6.56 9.79 10.36
CA ILE A 133 5.39 8.91 10.46
C ILE A 133 4.14 9.68 10.96
N ASP A 134 4.30 10.91 11.44
CA ASP A 134 3.26 11.62 12.17
C ASP A 134 2.24 12.39 11.30
N ASP A 135 2.43 12.51 9.98
CA ASP A 135 1.54 13.27 9.09
C ASP A 135 0.80 12.35 8.09
N HIS A 136 0.12 11.34 8.65
CA HIS A 136 -0.72 10.40 7.90
C HIS A 136 -2.19 10.62 8.30
N ASP A 137 -3.01 11.15 7.38
CA ASP A 137 -4.47 11.15 7.53
C ASP A 137 -5.02 9.87 6.89
N LEU A 138 -5.61 9.00 7.70
CA LEU A 138 -6.06 7.67 7.30
C LEU A 138 -7.52 7.44 7.67
N GLN A 139 -8.27 7.01 6.68
CA GLN A 139 -9.68 6.67 6.80
C GLN A 139 -9.85 5.18 6.54
N VAL A 140 -10.51 4.48 7.46
CA VAL A 140 -10.75 3.04 7.41
C VAL A 140 -12.24 2.79 7.20
N PHE A 141 -12.58 2.07 6.14
CA PHE A 141 -13.95 1.72 5.76
C PHE A 141 -14.11 0.21 5.84
N ASP A 142 -15.00 -0.30 6.69
CA ASP A 142 -15.27 -1.75 6.75
C ASP A 142 -15.88 -2.20 5.41
N CYS A 143 -15.39 -3.30 4.84
CA CYS A 143 -15.94 -3.82 3.58
C CYS A 143 -17.42 -4.17 3.67
N LYS A 144 -17.96 -4.40 4.88
CA LYS A 144 -19.40 -4.61 5.10
C LYS A 144 -20.23 -3.34 4.87
N ASP A 145 -19.65 -2.17 5.13
CA ASP A 145 -20.35 -0.89 5.02
C ASP A 145 -20.32 -0.33 3.58
N LEU A 146 -19.44 -0.88 2.73
CA LEU A 146 -19.25 -0.47 1.33
C LEU A 146 -20.20 -1.17 0.34
N GLN A 147 -21.07 -2.04 0.82
CA GLN A 147 -22.09 -2.68 -0.01
C GLN A 147 -23.20 -1.68 -0.34
N THR A 148 -23.04 -0.93 -1.43
CA THR A 148 -24.12 -0.15 -2.04
C THR A 148 -25.02 -1.06 -2.88
N GLU A 149 -26.31 -0.71 -2.92
CA GLU A 149 -27.40 -1.48 -3.53
C GLU A 149 -27.07 -1.94 -4.96
N GLN A 150 -27.44 -3.20 -5.25
CA GLN A 150 -27.21 -3.92 -6.51
C GLN A 150 -27.83 -3.25 -7.74
#